data_AF-A0A6I4J186-F1
#
_entry.id   AF-A0A6I4J186-F1
#
_cell.length_a   1.000
_cell.length_b   1.000
_cell.length_c   1.000
_cell.angle_alpha   90.00
_cell.angle_beta   90.00
_cell.angle_gamma   90.00
#
_symmetry.space_group_name_H-M   'P 1'
#
loop_
_entity.id
_entity.type
_entity.pdbx_description
1 polymer ?
#
loop_
_entity_poly.entity_id
_entity_poly.type
_entity_poly.pdbx_seq_one_letter_code
_entity_poly.pdbx_strand_id
1 'polypeptide(L)'
;MITAIREVRRAKGLTLEEVGKRCMPPTTAQTIGRLETGTRTVSVGWLNRIADALGVTAADLVKLPERPNLPVAALLGPDGAHAPKRESVVTAPQPAPALVAVTVAASVGDYRAGDEIWCERLAPEQFATALNRDVLVPRPAGRFAFGRLLGREDNKLHLLPLGAGARQQVYADPPWIARAVRLVRSL
;
A
#
# COMPACT_ATOMS: atom_id res chain seq x y z
N MET A 1 1.19 -17.58 -7.79
CA MET A 1 0.09 -16.78 -8.38
C MET A 1 -1.11 -17.70 -8.48
N ILE A 2 -2.16 -17.45 -7.70
CA ILE A 2 -3.40 -18.20 -7.83
C ILE A 2 -4.14 -17.55 -9.00
N THR A 3 -4.40 -18.29 -10.08
CA THR A 3 -5.11 -17.76 -11.25
C THR A 3 -6.60 -18.12 -11.16
N ALA A 4 -7.48 -17.25 -11.65
CA ALA A 4 -8.92 -17.50 -11.73
C ALA A 4 -9.32 -18.23 -13.03
N ILE A 5 -8.33 -18.65 -13.85
CA ILE A 5 -8.52 -19.24 -15.18
C ILE A 5 -9.54 -20.39 -15.16
N ARG A 6 -9.40 -21.32 -14.20
CA ARG A 6 -10.31 -22.47 -14.07
C ARG A 6 -11.75 -22.07 -13.78
N GLU A 7 -11.93 -21.06 -12.92
CA GLU A 7 -13.25 -20.58 -12.51
C GLU A 7 -13.94 -19.86 -13.67
N VAL A 8 -13.22 -18.94 -14.32
CA VAL A 8 -13.73 -18.20 -15.48
C VAL A 8 -14.07 -19.14 -16.64
N ARG A 9 -13.20 -20.12 -16.94
CA ARG A 9 -13.48 -21.12 -17.97
C ARG A 9 -14.75 -21.91 -17.66
N ARG A 10 -14.89 -22.40 -16.42
CA ARG A 10 -16.08 -23.15 -15.98
C ARG A 10 -17.35 -22.31 -16.06
N ALA A 11 -17.29 -21.03 -15.66
CA ALA A 11 -18.41 -20.10 -15.77
C ALA A 11 -18.83 -19.88 -17.23
N LYS A 12 -17.88 -19.92 -18.18
CA LYS A 12 -18.15 -19.86 -19.62
C LYS A 12 -18.53 -21.20 -20.26
N GLY A 13 -18.60 -22.29 -19.48
CA GLY A 13 -18.97 -23.62 -19.98
C GLY A 13 -17.95 -24.24 -20.93
N LEU A 14 -16.72 -23.75 -20.98
CA LEU A 14 -15.71 -24.18 -21.96
C LEU A 14 -14.87 -25.36 -21.44
N THR A 15 -14.50 -26.28 -22.33
CA THR A 15 -13.53 -27.34 -22.04
C THR A 15 -12.09 -26.84 -22.15
N LEU A 16 -11.12 -27.56 -21.56
CA LEU A 16 -9.69 -27.23 -21.71
C LEU A 16 -9.24 -27.25 -23.17
N GLU A 17 -9.81 -28.15 -23.97
CA GLU A 17 -9.52 -28.29 -25.39
C GLU A 17 -10.07 -27.11 -26.20
N GLU A 18 -11.30 -26.67 -25.91
CA GLU A 18 -11.90 -25.50 -26.55
C GLU A 18 -11.12 -24.22 -26.26
N VAL A 19 -10.68 -24.01 -25.03
CA VAL A 19 -9.83 -22.87 -24.68
C VAL A 19 -8.48 -22.96 -25.42
N GLY A 20 -7.88 -24.15 -25.48
CA GLY A 20 -6.64 -24.38 -26.21
C GLY A 20 -6.74 -24.04 -27.70
N LYS A 21 -7.87 -24.40 -28.34
CA LYS A 21 -8.16 -24.06 -29.75
C LYS A 21 -8.39 -22.56 -29.97
N ARG A 22 -8.97 -21.86 -28.99
CA ARG A 22 -9.24 -20.41 -29.05
C ARG A 22 -8.01 -19.55 -28.80
N CYS A 23 -6.95 -20.09 -28.20
CA CYS A 23 -5.70 -19.36 -28.02
C CYS A 23 -5.02 -19.04 -29.36
N MET A 24 -4.29 -17.91 -29.41
CA MET A 24 -3.43 -17.54 -30.55
C MET A 24 -1.97 -17.37 -30.10
N PRO A 25 -1.03 -18.23 -30.56
CA PRO A 25 -1.26 -19.44 -31.36
C PRO A 25 -2.04 -20.53 -30.58
N PRO A 26 -2.73 -21.46 -31.27
CA PRO A 26 -3.44 -22.57 -30.63
C PRO A 26 -2.51 -23.41 -29.76
N THR A 27 -3.05 -23.95 -28.68
CA THR A 27 -2.29 -24.77 -27.73
C THR A 27 -3.09 -26.00 -27.27
N THR A 28 -2.45 -26.85 -26.46
CA THR A 28 -3.03 -28.12 -26.01
C THR A 28 -3.80 -27.98 -24.71
N ALA A 29 -4.81 -28.82 -24.51
CA ALA A 29 -5.56 -28.92 -23.26
C ALA A 29 -4.65 -29.18 -22.04
N GLN A 30 -3.56 -29.93 -22.22
CA GLN A 30 -2.54 -30.17 -21.19
C GLN A 30 -1.80 -28.89 -20.78
N THR A 31 -1.55 -27.99 -21.72
CA THR A 31 -0.92 -26.70 -21.43
C THR A 31 -1.87 -25.79 -20.66
N ILE A 32 -3.15 -25.72 -21.06
CA ILE A 32 -4.18 -24.99 -20.30
C ILE A 32 -4.33 -25.58 -18.89
N GLY A 33 -4.39 -26.90 -18.74
CA GLY A 33 -4.49 -27.57 -17.44
C GLY A 33 -3.30 -27.30 -16.50
N ARG A 34 -2.08 -27.18 -17.03
CA ARG A 34 -0.90 -26.78 -16.23
C ARG A 34 -0.99 -25.32 -15.77
N LEU A 35 -1.52 -24.44 -16.61
CA LEU A 35 -1.73 -23.02 -16.28
C LEU A 35 -2.86 -22.82 -15.25
N GLU A 36 -3.89 -23.68 -15.27
CA GLU A 36 -4.96 -23.70 -14.27
C GLU A 36 -4.51 -24.24 -12.90
N THR A 37 -3.59 -25.20 -12.88
CA THR A 37 -3.11 -25.84 -11.64
C THR A 37 -1.92 -25.11 -11.01
N GLY A 38 -1.41 -24.05 -11.65
CA GLY A 38 -0.37 -23.19 -11.07
C GLY A 38 1.00 -23.85 -10.91
N THR A 39 1.25 -24.97 -11.60
CA THR A 39 2.54 -25.70 -11.56
C THR A 39 3.70 -24.95 -12.24
N ARG A 40 3.43 -23.80 -12.86
CA ARG A 40 4.40 -22.83 -13.40
C ARG A 40 3.90 -21.39 -13.20
N THR A 41 4.83 -20.45 -13.02
CA THR A 41 4.54 -19.01 -13.06
C THR A 41 4.00 -18.62 -14.44
N VAL A 42 2.78 -18.10 -14.50
CA VAL A 42 2.16 -17.67 -15.76
C VAL A 42 2.75 -16.32 -16.16
N SER A 43 3.34 -16.23 -17.34
CA SER A 43 3.83 -14.95 -17.87
C SER A 43 2.67 -14.05 -18.27
N VAL A 44 2.89 -12.73 -18.27
CA VAL A 44 1.87 -11.74 -18.70
C VAL A 44 1.37 -12.03 -20.12
N GLY A 45 2.25 -12.44 -21.03
CA GLY A 45 1.85 -12.81 -22.39
C GLY A 45 0.93 -14.03 -22.47
N TRP A 46 1.11 -15.02 -21.58
CA TRP A 46 0.20 -16.16 -21.49
C TRP A 46 -1.14 -15.78 -20.88
N LEU A 47 -1.13 -14.91 -19.87
CA LEU A 47 -2.32 -14.43 -19.20
C LEU A 47 -3.21 -13.63 -20.17
N ASN A 48 -2.63 -12.73 -20.97
CA ASN A 48 -3.35 -12.01 -22.03
C ASN A 48 -3.94 -12.98 -23.08
N ARG A 49 -3.16 -13.96 -23.54
CA ARG A 49 -3.63 -14.95 -24.52
C ARG A 49 -4.83 -15.75 -24.01
N ILE A 50 -4.82 -16.13 -22.73
CA ILE A 50 -5.93 -16.86 -22.13
C ILE A 50 -7.12 -15.94 -21.90
N ALA A 51 -6.89 -14.68 -21.53
CA ALA A 51 -7.93 -13.67 -21.40
C ALA A 51 -8.68 -13.49 -22.72
N ASP A 52 -7.95 -13.36 -23.83
CA ASP A 52 -8.51 -13.27 -25.18
C ASP A 52 -9.31 -14.53 -25.55
N ALA A 53 -8.73 -15.73 -25.32
CA ALA A 53 -9.39 -17.01 -25.62
C ALA A 53 -10.67 -17.22 -24.80
N LEU A 54 -10.71 -16.69 -23.58
CA LEU A 54 -11.88 -16.69 -22.72
C LEU A 54 -12.80 -15.50 -22.99
N GLY A 55 -12.39 -14.46 -23.70
CA GLY A 55 -13.16 -13.22 -23.88
C GLY A 55 -13.38 -12.46 -22.57
N VAL A 56 -12.33 -12.29 -21.77
CA VAL A 56 -12.30 -11.49 -20.54
C VAL A 56 -11.03 -10.62 -20.54
N THR A 57 -10.88 -9.74 -19.55
CA THR A 57 -9.63 -9.00 -19.38
C THR A 57 -8.61 -9.83 -18.61
N ALA A 58 -7.32 -9.50 -18.78
CA ALA A 58 -6.23 -10.06 -18.00
C ALA A 58 -6.46 -9.94 -16.47
N ALA A 59 -7.04 -8.81 -16.03
CA ALA A 59 -7.33 -8.55 -14.62
C ALA A 59 -8.30 -9.58 -14.03
N ASP A 60 -9.28 -10.04 -14.81
CA ASP A 60 -10.28 -11.02 -14.38
C ASP A 60 -9.68 -12.41 -14.12
N LEU A 61 -8.48 -12.68 -14.63
CA LEU A 61 -7.78 -13.97 -14.48
C LEU A 61 -6.79 -14.01 -13.32
N VAL A 62 -6.54 -12.87 -12.66
CA VAL A 62 -5.63 -12.78 -11.52
C VAL A 62 -6.46 -12.86 -10.24
N LYS A 63 -6.29 -13.92 -9.45
CA LYS A 63 -6.75 -13.83 -8.06
C LYS A 63 -5.76 -12.96 -7.30
N LEU A 64 -6.26 -11.84 -6.81
CA LEU A 64 -5.58 -11.13 -5.74
C LEU A 64 -5.36 -12.13 -4.60
N PRO A 65 -4.16 -12.21 -4.00
CA PRO A 65 -3.97 -13.05 -2.82
C PRO A 65 -5.05 -12.68 -1.81
N GLU A 66 -5.74 -13.68 -1.26
CA GLU A 66 -6.61 -13.46 -0.11
C GLU A 66 -5.79 -12.70 0.91
N ARG A 67 -6.32 -11.56 1.34
CA ARG A 67 -5.66 -10.70 2.32
C ARG A 67 -6.20 -11.15 3.66
N PRO A 68 -5.47 -11.98 4.42
CA PRO A 68 -5.97 -12.40 5.70
C PRO A 68 -6.09 -11.16 6.57
N ASN A 69 -7.32 -10.83 6.93
CA ASN A 69 -7.59 -9.94 8.04
C ASN A 69 -7.07 -10.64 9.31
N LEU A 70 -6.33 -9.92 10.15
CA LEU A 70 -5.82 -10.49 11.40
C LEU A 70 -6.93 -10.42 12.46
N PRO A 71 -7.40 -11.56 13.02
CA PRO A 71 -8.42 -11.52 14.06
C PRO A 71 -7.88 -10.84 15.32
N VAL A 72 -8.68 -9.97 15.92
CA VAL A 72 -8.34 -9.33 17.20
C VAL A 72 -8.68 -10.28 18.33
N ALA A 73 -7.66 -10.90 18.91
CA ALA A 73 -7.84 -11.80 20.05
C ALA A 73 -8.07 -11.05 21.38
N ALA A 74 -7.48 -9.87 21.54
CA ALA A 74 -7.56 -9.10 22.79
C ALA A 74 -7.40 -7.57 22.55
N LEU A 75 -7.92 -6.79 23.50
CA LEU A 75 -7.71 -5.35 23.66
C LEU A 75 -6.82 -5.13 24.89
N LEU A 76 -5.71 -4.41 24.71
CA LEU A 76 -4.80 -4.04 25.80
C LEU A 76 -5.12 -2.63 26.31
N GLY A 77 -5.40 -2.50 27.60
CA GLY A 77 -5.62 -1.22 28.28
C GLY A 77 -4.84 -1.12 29.59
N PRO A 78 -5.03 -0.04 30.37
CA PRO A 78 -4.35 0.16 31.65
C PRO A 78 -4.54 -1.00 32.65
N ASP A 79 -5.71 -1.63 32.64
CA ASP A 79 -6.06 -2.74 33.54
C ASP A 79 -5.66 -4.13 33.01
N GLY A 80 -4.96 -4.19 31.87
CA GLY A 80 -4.51 -5.45 31.24
C GLY A 80 -5.24 -5.83 29.94
N ALA A 81 -5.08 -7.09 29.53
CA ALA A 81 -5.60 -7.62 28.27
C ALA A 81 -7.01 -8.24 28.46
N HIS A 82 -7.96 -7.86 27.61
CA HIS A 82 -9.36 -8.28 27.68
C HIS A 82 -9.88 -8.73 26.33
N ALA A 83 -10.83 -9.67 26.29
CA ALA A 83 -11.50 -10.06 25.05
C ALA A 83 -12.36 -8.90 24.50
N PRO A 84 -12.40 -8.67 23.18
CA PRO A 84 -13.28 -7.67 22.59
C PRO A 84 -14.76 -8.07 22.75
N LYS A 85 -15.65 -7.09 22.97
CA LYS A 85 -17.10 -7.32 23.15
C LYS A 85 -17.80 -7.82 21.88
N ARG A 86 -17.17 -7.67 20.72
CA ARG A 86 -17.64 -8.08 19.40
C ARG A 86 -16.45 -8.58 18.58
N GLU A 87 -16.70 -9.51 17.66
CA GLU A 87 -15.68 -9.92 16.69
C GLU A 87 -15.14 -8.71 15.94
N SER A 88 -13.83 -8.65 15.80
CA SER A 88 -13.16 -7.57 15.08
C SER A 88 -11.86 -8.07 14.48
N VAL A 89 -11.39 -7.36 13.47
CA VAL A 89 -10.19 -7.71 12.71
C VAL A 89 -9.35 -6.48 12.42
N VAL A 90 -8.04 -6.67 12.25
CA VAL A 90 -7.10 -5.65 11.77
C VAL A 90 -6.76 -5.93 10.31
N THR A 91 -6.98 -4.94 9.46
CA THR A 91 -6.55 -4.98 8.07
C THR A 91 -5.09 -4.57 7.94
N ALA A 92 -4.32 -5.39 7.23
CA ALA A 92 -2.92 -5.09 6.94
C ALA A 92 -2.78 -3.75 6.19
N PRO A 93 -1.88 -2.85 6.62
CA PRO A 93 -1.60 -1.61 5.90
C PRO A 93 -1.20 -1.91 4.45
N GLN A 94 -1.69 -1.12 3.49
CA GLN A 94 -1.35 -1.27 2.07
C GLN A 94 -0.63 -0.03 1.55
N PRO A 95 0.45 -0.19 0.76
CA PRO A 95 1.04 0.93 0.06
C PRO A 95 0.02 1.52 -0.93
N ALA A 96 0.03 2.83 -1.10
CA ALA A 96 -0.76 3.53 -2.10
C ALA A 96 0.16 4.48 -2.90
N PRO A 97 -0.17 4.83 -4.16
CA PRO A 97 0.73 5.63 -5.00
C PRO A 97 1.15 6.98 -4.41
N ALA A 98 0.32 7.59 -3.56
CA ALA A 98 0.61 8.85 -2.89
C ALA A 98 1.48 8.70 -1.62
N LEU A 99 1.77 7.47 -1.18
CA LEU A 99 2.55 7.24 0.03
C LEU A 99 4.06 7.28 -0.25
N VAL A 100 4.79 7.90 0.66
CA VAL A 100 6.26 7.86 0.76
C VAL A 100 6.64 7.39 2.16
N ALA A 101 7.84 6.84 2.33
CA ALA A 101 8.31 6.35 3.62
C ALA A 101 9.47 7.20 4.16
N VAL A 102 9.51 7.37 5.48
CA VAL A 102 10.66 7.88 6.23
C VAL A 102 11.13 6.77 7.18
N THR A 103 12.39 6.36 7.06
CA THR A 103 13.00 5.42 8.00
C THR A 103 13.70 6.19 9.12
N VAL A 104 13.47 5.77 10.36
CA VAL A 104 14.00 6.46 11.54
C VAL A 104 15.32 5.85 11.93
N ALA A 105 16.42 6.53 11.59
CA ALA A 105 17.77 6.05 11.89
C ALA A 105 18.16 6.18 13.37
N ALA A 106 17.59 7.15 14.08
CA ALA A 106 17.82 7.40 15.50
C ALA A 106 16.54 7.90 16.17
N SER A 107 16.30 7.51 17.41
CA SER A 107 15.08 7.86 18.15
C SER A 107 14.95 9.37 18.33
N VAL A 108 13.75 9.90 18.08
CA VAL A 108 13.43 11.33 18.19
C VAL A 108 11.92 11.52 18.43
N GLY A 109 11.57 12.35 19.42
CA GLY A 109 10.17 12.52 19.83
C GLY A 109 9.53 11.17 20.18
N ASP A 110 8.40 10.87 19.56
CA ASP A 110 7.66 9.61 19.75
C ASP A 110 8.18 8.44 18.89
N TYR A 111 9.11 8.74 17.96
CA TYR A 111 9.67 7.77 17.01
C TYR A 111 10.94 7.11 17.56
N ARG A 112 11.07 5.81 17.35
CA ARG A 112 12.20 4.97 17.78
C ARG A 112 13.06 4.59 16.58
N ALA A 113 14.35 4.35 16.81
CA ALA A 113 15.24 3.81 15.78
C ALA A 113 14.68 2.50 15.20
N GLY A 114 14.68 2.38 13.88
CA GLY A 114 14.09 1.25 13.14
C GLY A 114 12.62 1.43 12.73
N ASP A 115 11.96 2.50 13.18
CA ASP A 115 10.60 2.81 12.75
C ASP A 115 10.53 3.13 11.25
N GLU A 116 9.41 2.74 10.63
CA GLU A 116 9.00 3.20 9.31
C GLU A 116 7.75 4.08 9.44
N ILE A 117 7.89 5.35 9.06
CA ILE A 117 6.78 6.30 9.02
C ILE A 117 6.26 6.36 7.60
N TRP A 118 5.00 5.97 7.41
CA TRP A 118 4.33 6.10 6.13
C TRP A 118 3.64 7.45 6.08
N CYS A 119 3.96 8.21 5.05
CA CYS A 119 3.52 9.58 4.87
C CYS A 119 2.73 9.73 3.56
N GLU A 120 1.60 10.41 3.61
CA GLU A 120 0.81 10.76 2.43
C GLU A 120 1.29 12.08 1.85
N ARG A 121 1.68 12.07 0.57
CA ARG A 121 2.10 13.27 -0.16
C ARG A 121 0.88 14.14 -0.47
N LEU A 122 0.96 15.40 -0.09
CA LEU A 122 -0.06 16.43 -0.28
C LEU A 122 0.47 17.51 -1.23
N ALA A 123 -0.41 18.01 -2.10
CA ALA A 123 -0.17 19.19 -2.91
C ALA A 123 -0.37 20.48 -2.08
N PRO A 124 0.16 21.64 -2.51
CA PRO A 124 0.09 22.91 -1.77
C PRO A 124 -1.32 23.29 -1.30
N GLU A 125 -2.34 22.99 -2.09
CA GLU A 125 -3.75 23.29 -1.83
C GLU A 125 -4.29 22.50 -0.63
N GLN A 126 -3.64 21.39 -0.28
CA GLN A 126 -4.05 20.48 0.79
C GLN A 126 -3.25 20.66 2.08
N PHE A 127 -2.26 21.55 2.14
CA PHE A 127 -1.39 21.69 3.32
C PHE A 127 -2.15 22.01 4.61
N ALA A 128 -3.26 22.76 4.52
CA ALA A 128 -4.11 23.08 5.67
C ALA A 128 -4.66 21.83 6.38
N THR A 129 -4.83 20.71 5.66
CA THR A 129 -5.30 19.43 6.22
C THR A 129 -4.23 18.71 7.07
N ALA A 130 -2.99 19.22 7.07
CA ALA A 130 -1.88 18.68 7.83
C ALA A 130 -1.49 19.55 9.04
N LEU A 131 -2.28 20.58 9.38
CA LEU A 131 -2.03 21.39 10.57
C LEU A 131 -2.00 20.52 11.83
N ASN A 132 -1.03 20.78 12.70
CA ASN A 132 -0.73 20.02 13.92
C ASN A 132 -0.37 18.55 13.68
N ARG A 133 0.01 18.18 12.46
CA ARG A 133 0.51 16.85 12.11
C ARG A 133 2.00 16.90 11.80
N ASP A 134 2.66 15.77 12.00
CA ASP A 134 4.06 15.63 11.64
C ASP A 134 4.16 15.43 10.12
N VAL A 135 5.02 16.21 9.47
CA VAL A 135 5.16 16.27 8.01
C VAL A 135 6.63 16.24 7.60
N LEU A 136 6.90 15.58 6.49
CA LEU A 136 8.14 15.70 5.72
C LEU A 136 8.02 16.87 4.75
N VAL A 137 9.00 17.77 4.76
CA VAL A 137 9.07 18.94 3.89
C VAL A 137 10.35 18.86 3.04
N PRO A 138 10.27 18.84 1.70
CA PRO A 138 11.44 18.88 0.83
C PRO A 138 12.12 20.25 0.89
N ARG A 139 13.44 20.25 0.75
CA ARG A 139 14.29 21.44 0.71
C ARG A 139 15.22 21.39 -0.51
N PRO A 140 15.77 22.53 -0.94
CA PRO A 140 16.74 22.58 -2.05
C PRO A 140 17.92 21.64 -1.83
N ALA A 141 18.46 21.11 -2.92
CA ALA A 141 19.57 20.15 -2.97
C ALA A 141 19.24 18.78 -2.32
N GLY A 142 18.01 18.29 -2.50
CA GLY A 142 17.61 16.94 -2.05
C GLY A 142 17.54 16.77 -0.53
N ARG A 143 17.51 17.88 0.21
CA ARG A 143 17.42 17.87 1.68
C ARG A 143 15.96 17.76 2.10
N PHE A 144 15.75 17.37 3.35
CA PHE A 144 14.42 17.31 3.96
C PHE A 144 14.43 17.93 5.35
N ALA A 145 13.25 18.37 5.78
CA ALA A 145 12.94 18.66 7.17
C ALA A 145 11.77 17.78 7.61
N PHE A 146 11.74 17.41 8.89
CA PHE A 146 10.66 16.64 9.47
C PHE A 146 10.27 17.25 10.81
N GLY A 147 8.97 17.45 11.02
CA GLY A 147 8.45 18.11 12.23
C GLY A 147 6.96 18.37 12.16
N ARG A 148 6.42 19.00 13.20
CA ARG A 148 5.00 19.34 13.29
C ARG A 148 4.69 20.61 12.51
N LEU A 149 3.74 20.53 11.58
CA LEU A 149 3.25 21.70 10.86
C LEU A 149 2.37 22.55 11.80
N LEU A 150 2.78 23.79 12.04
CA LEU A 150 2.06 24.73 12.90
C LEU A 150 1.17 25.68 12.11
N GLY A 151 1.58 26.05 10.90
CA GLY A 151 0.88 27.08 10.13
C GLY A 151 1.42 27.25 8.71
N ARG A 152 0.65 27.97 7.90
CA ARG A 152 1.03 28.45 6.57
C ARG A 152 0.61 29.90 6.41
N GLU A 153 1.57 30.79 6.18
CA GLU A 153 1.35 32.24 5.99
C GLU A 153 2.28 32.72 4.86
N ASP A 154 1.78 33.55 3.93
CA ASP A 154 2.57 34.11 2.82
C ASP A 154 3.44 33.09 2.06
N ASN A 155 2.86 31.92 1.74
CA ASN A 155 3.56 30.77 1.13
C ASN A 155 4.75 30.22 1.94
N LYS A 156 4.81 30.51 3.24
CA LYS A 156 5.79 29.94 4.17
C LYS A 156 5.11 28.95 5.09
N LEU A 157 5.76 27.81 5.29
CA LEU A 157 5.36 26.83 6.29
C LEU A 157 6.12 27.06 7.59
N HIS A 158 5.38 27.02 8.68
CA HIS A 158 5.91 27.08 10.04
C HIS A 158 5.99 25.65 10.57
N LEU A 159 7.21 25.15 10.80
CA LEU A 159 7.46 23.77 11.20
C LEU A 159 8.20 23.74 12.53
N LEU A 160 7.73 22.93 13.48
CA LEU A 160 8.42 22.66 14.73
C LEU A 160 9.14 21.30 14.66
N PRO A 161 10.48 21.24 14.68
CA PRO A 161 11.19 19.97 14.75
C PRO A 161 10.84 19.19 16.02
N LEU A 162 10.95 17.86 15.97
CA LEU A 162 10.51 16.96 17.06
C LEU A 162 11.44 16.92 18.28
N GLY A 163 12.64 17.50 18.19
CA GLY A 163 13.60 17.52 19.29
C GLY A 163 13.13 18.39 20.45
N ALA A 164 13.39 17.96 21.68
CA ALA A 164 13.12 18.78 22.87
C ALA A 164 13.84 20.14 22.78
N GLY A 165 13.11 21.22 23.07
CA GLY A 165 13.66 22.59 22.99
C GLY A 165 13.92 23.10 21.56
N ALA A 166 13.49 22.38 20.52
CA ALA A 166 13.62 22.84 19.15
C ALA A 166 12.84 24.16 18.94
N ARG A 167 13.43 25.06 18.15
CA ARG A 167 12.77 26.29 17.73
C ARG A 167 12.00 26.06 16.44
N GLN A 168 10.90 26.78 16.28
CA GLN A 168 10.16 26.85 15.03
C GLN A 168 11.09 27.27 13.88
N GLN A 169 10.96 26.57 12.75
CA GLN A 169 11.65 26.84 11.51
C GLN A 169 10.64 27.24 10.44
N VAL A 170 11.08 28.04 9.48
CA VAL A 170 10.23 28.56 8.40
C VAL A 170 10.78 28.10 7.06
N TYR A 171 9.93 27.49 6.24
CA TYR A 171 10.28 27.00 4.91
C TYR A 171 9.41 27.68 3.85
N ALA A 172 10.03 28.33 2.88
CA ALA A 172 9.32 29.01 1.80
C ALA A 172 8.95 28.02 0.68
N ASP A 173 7.68 28.08 0.28
CA ASP A 173 7.09 27.53 -0.92
C ASP A 173 7.52 26.09 -1.29
N PRO A 174 7.33 25.11 -0.39
CA PRO A 174 7.63 23.73 -0.73
C PRO A 174 6.61 23.20 -1.76
N PRO A 175 7.06 22.51 -2.82
CA PRO A 175 6.18 22.02 -3.89
C PRO A 175 5.23 20.90 -3.45
N TRP A 176 5.54 20.24 -2.33
CA TRP A 176 4.71 19.22 -1.68
C TRP A 176 5.15 19.07 -0.22
N ILE A 177 4.30 18.47 0.61
CA ILE A 177 4.68 17.93 1.92
C ILE A 177 4.21 16.48 2.00
N ALA A 178 4.75 15.67 2.91
CA ALA A 178 4.19 14.36 3.19
C ALA A 178 3.79 14.22 4.66
N ARG A 179 2.48 14.12 4.92
CA ARG A 179 1.90 14.01 6.26
C ARG A 179 2.03 12.59 6.80
N ALA A 180 2.58 12.42 7.98
CA ALA A 180 2.64 11.12 8.65
C ALA A 180 1.21 10.59 8.92
N VAL A 181 0.91 9.41 8.39
CA VAL A 181 -0.40 8.76 8.50
C VAL A 181 -0.34 7.39 9.17
N ARG A 182 0.83 6.73 9.16
CA ARG A 182 1.00 5.44 9.83
C ARG A 182 2.42 5.26 10.33
N LEU A 183 2.55 4.56 11.45
CA LEU A 183 3.81 4.08 11.99
C LEU A 183 3.83 2.55 11.91
N VAL A 184 4.88 1.98 11.34
CA VAL A 184 5.16 0.56 11.37
C VAL A 184 6.43 0.35 12.18
N ARG A 185 6.31 -0.45 13.24
CA ARG A 185 7.42 -0.80 14.13
C ARG A 185 7.45 -2.30 14.30
N SER A 186 8.53 -2.92 13.86
CA SER A 186 8.86 -4.29 14.26
C SER A 186 9.33 -4.28 15.71
N LEU A 187 8.75 -5.15 16.53
CA LEU A 187 9.07 -5.30 17.96
C LEU A 187 9.95 -6.52 18.19
#